data_AF-A0A0K6IQX4-F1
#
_entry.id   AF-A0A0K6IQX4-F1
#
_cell.length_a   1.000
_cell.length_b   1.000
_cell.length_c   1.000
_cell.angle_alpha   90.00
_cell.angle_beta   90.00
_cell.angle_gamma   90.00
#
_symmetry.space_group_name_H-M   'P 1'
#
loop_
_entity.id
_entity.type
_entity.pdbx_description
1 polymer ?
#
loop_
_entity_poly.entity_id
_entity_poly.type
_entity_poly.pdbx_seq_one_letter_code
_entity_poly.pdbx_strand_id
1 'polypeptide(L)'
;MKFGLVDRQGYVPDMNYGDAGKELACFVPSDYHFEQVSYVNGEGEVKVDGHVWRFFFTQEGIGAELMGGIVTLHEAQKFLQDVKSHIWGDQHQQVQIFLSGVAPD
;
A
#
# COMPACT_ATOMS: atom_id res chain seq x y z
N MET A 1 11.40 -4.91 3.00
CA MET A 1 10.81 -4.39 4.26
C MET A 1 9.30 -4.44 4.09
N LYS A 2 8.56 -4.98 5.07
CA LYS A 2 7.12 -5.22 4.97
C LYS A 2 6.36 -4.27 5.87
N PHE A 3 5.28 -3.71 5.35
CA PHE A 3 4.44 -2.76 6.05
C PHE A 3 3.01 -3.29 6.08
N GLY A 4 2.34 -3.14 7.22
CA GLY A 4 0.94 -3.51 7.40
C GLY A 4 0.11 -2.27 7.69
N LEU A 5 -0.97 -2.08 6.94
CA LEU A 5 -2.02 -1.12 7.19
C LEU A 5 -3.20 -1.89 7.81
N VAL A 6 -3.34 -1.82 9.12
CA VAL A 6 -4.28 -2.65 9.88
C VAL A 6 -5.26 -1.74 10.59
N ASP A 7 -6.55 -1.90 10.27
CA ASP A 7 -7.61 -1.27 11.04
C ASP A 7 -7.86 -2.07 12.33
N ARG A 8 -7.93 -1.38 13.48
CA ARG A 8 -8.13 -2.05 14.79
C ARG A 8 -9.45 -2.81 14.91
N GLN A 9 -10.43 -2.52 14.05
CA GLN A 9 -11.71 -3.24 13.99
C GLN A 9 -11.70 -4.35 12.93
N GLY A 10 -10.58 -4.56 12.24
CA GLY A 10 -10.44 -5.52 11.14
C GLY A 10 -11.17 -5.10 9.86
N TYR A 11 -11.52 -3.81 9.73
CA TYR A 11 -12.29 -3.31 8.60
C TYR A 11 -11.40 -2.94 7.40
N VAL A 12 -11.65 -3.58 6.27
CA VAL A 12 -11.14 -3.18 4.95
C VAL A 12 -12.34 -2.70 4.12
N PRO A 13 -12.33 -1.46 3.59
CA PRO A 13 -13.39 -0.95 2.73
C PRO A 13 -13.51 -1.77 1.44
N ASP A 14 -14.68 -1.70 0.80
CA ASP A 14 -14.82 -2.19 -0.56
C ASP A 14 -13.90 -1.40 -1.49
N MET A 15 -12.94 -2.09 -2.10
CA MET A 15 -11.92 -1.46 -2.94
C MET A 15 -12.50 -1.14 -4.31
N ASN A 16 -12.44 0.13 -4.70
CA ASN A 16 -12.80 0.59 -6.04
C ASN A 16 -11.62 0.42 -7.00
N TYR A 17 -11.47 -0.78 -7.56
CA TYR A 17 -10.42 -1.07 -8.55
C TYR A 17 -10.53 -0.13 -9.77
N GLY A 18 -9.38 0.25 -10.30
CA GLY A 18 -9.31 1.08 -11.51
C GLY A 18 -9.62 0.31 -12.80
N ASP A 19 -9.49 1.00 -13.93
CA ASP A 19 -9.65 0.42 -15.27
C ASP A 19 -8.63 -0.70 -15.55
N ALA A 20 -8.86 -1.47 -16.62
CA ALA A 20 -7.95 -2.53 -17.04
C ALA A 20 -6.51 -2.00 -17.24
N GLY A 21 -5.54 -2.65 -16.60
CA GLY A 21 -4.14 -2.22 -16.54
C GLY A 21 -3.83 -1.14 -15.50
N LYS A 22 -4.82 -0.73 -14.71
CA LYS A 22 -4.72 0.23 -13.60
C LYS A 22 -5.58 -0.20 -12.41
N GLU A 23 -5.88 -1.50 -12.29
CA GLU A 23 -6.73 -2.06 -11.24
C GLU A 23 -6.22 -1.66 -9.85
N LEU A 24 -4.90 -1.66 -9.64
CA LEU A 24 -4.25 -1.28 -8.37
C LEU A 24 -4.26 0.22 -8.07
N ALA A 25 -4.91 1.06 -8.89
CA ALA A 25 -5.14 2.47 -8.58
C ALA A 25 -5.84 2.67 -7.22
N CYS A 26 -6.63 1.69 -6.77
CA CYS A 26 -7.33 1.72 -5.49
C CYS A 26 -6.39 1.78 -4.27
N PHE A 27 -5.11 1.45 -4.43
CA PHE A 27 -4.10 1.57 -3.37
C PHE A 27 -3.23 2.82 -3.52
N VAL A 28 -3.18 3.44 -4.70
CA VAL A 28 -2.22 4.51 -5.00
C VAL A 28 -2.93 5.87 -4.94
N PRO A 29 -2.52 6.80 -4.05
CA PRO A 29 -3.14 8.12 -3.98
C PRO A 29 -3.01 8.87 -5.31
N SER A 30 -4.02 9.67 -5.64
CA SER A 30 -4.12 10.38 -6.94
C SER A 30 -2.94 11.30 -7.27
N ASP A 31 -2.20 11.73 -6.25
CA ASP A 31 -1.09 12.66 -6.38
C ASP A 31 0.21 11.96 -6.80
N TYR A 32 0.21 10.63 -6.83
CA TYR A 32 1.34 9.81 -7.28
C TYR A 32 1.12 9.34 -8.71
N HIS A 33 2.18 9.47 -9.53
CA HIS A 33 2.24 8.78 -10.80
C HIS A 33 2.67 7.33 -10.56
N PHE A 34 1.91 6.39 -11.14
CA PHE A 34 2.26 4.98 -11.05
C PHE A 34 2.05 4.23 -12.35
N GLU A 35 2.80 3.13 -12.48
CA GLU A 35 2.64 2.11 -13.51
C GLU A 35 2.28 0.79 -12.84
N GLN A 36 1.26 0.10 -13.33
CA GLN A 36 0.96 -1.25 -12.86
C GLN A 36 1.95 -2.24 -13.48
N VAL A 37 2.62 -3.02 -12.63
CA VAL A 37 3.61 -4.03 -13.04
C VAL A 37 2.96 -5.41 -13.13
N SER A 38 2.14 -5.77 -12.13
CA SER A 38 1.41 -7.02 -12.10
C SER A 38 0.07 -6.87 -11.40
N TYR A 39 -0.89 -7.72 -11.74
CA TYR A 39 -2.18 -7.80 -11.07
C TYR A 39 -2.70 -9.23 -11.10
N VAL A 40 -3.06 -9.76 -9.93
CA VAL A 40 -3.71 -11.05 -9.75
C VAL A 40 -4.67 -10.95 -8.57
N ASN A 41 -5.97 -11.13 -8.82
CA ASN A 41 -7.02 -11.25 -7.79
C ASN A 41 -7.03 -10.12 -6.74
N GLY A 42 -6.88 -8.86 -7.17
CA GLY A 42 -6.91 -7.71 -6.26
C GLY A 42 -5.57 -7.35 -5.63
N GLU A 43 -4.52 -8.14 -5.89
CA GLU A 43 -3.16 -7.91 -5.40
C GLU A 43 -2.20 -7.71 -6.57
N GLY A 44 -1.02 -7.15 -6.29
CA GLY A 44 0.04 -7.09 -7.27
C GLY A 44 1.02 -5.95 -7.02
N GLU A 45 1.75 -5.60 -8.06
CA GLU A 45 2.87 -4.68 -7.98
C GLU A 45 2.60 -3.41 -8.78
N VAL A 46 2.95 -2.28 -8.20
CA VAL A 46 2.99 -0.98 -8.85
C VAL A 46 4.38 -0.37 -8.75
N LYS A 47 4.77 0.39 -9.76
CA LYS A 47 5.95 1.22 -9.72
C LYS A 47 5.53 2.66 -9.46
N VAL A 48 5.95 3.22 -8.33
CA VAL A 48 5.67 4.60 -7.90
C VAL A 48 7.01 5.31 -7.73
N ASP A 49 7.20 6.41 -8.46
CA ASP A 49 8.44 7.22 -8.41
C ASP A 49 9.74 6.40 -8.53
N GLY A 50 9.72 5.35 -9.38
CA GLY A 50 10.88 4.47 -9.58
C GLY A 50 11.02 3.31 -8.58
N HIS A 51 10.19 3.27 -7.54
CA HIS A 51 10.18 2.22 -6.52
C HIS A 51 9.07 1.22 -6.80
N VAL A 52 9.36 -0.08 -6.65
CA VAL A 52 8.37 -1.14 -6.84
C VAL A 52 7.76 -1.51 -5.50
N TRP A 53 6.45 -1.34 -5.40
CA TRP A 53 5.65 -1.66 -4.23
C TRP A 53 4.66 -2.77 -4.56
N ARG A 54 4.61 -3.80 -3.71
CA ARG A 54 3.58 -4.84 -3.78
C ARG A 54 2.49 -4.54 -2.77
N PHE A 55 1.23 -4.57 -3.22
CA PHE A 55 0.04 -4.52 -2.38
C PHE A 55 -0.64 -5.89 -2.34
N PHE A 56 -1.10 -6.28 -1.15
CA PHE A 56 -1.76 -7.57 -0.92
C PHE A 56 -2.71 -7.50 0.27
N PHE A 57 -3.65 -8.43 0.38
CA PHE A 57 -4.54 -8.52 1.52
C PHE A 57 -3.94 -9.43 2.61
N THR A 58 -4.19 -9.07 3.85
CA THR A 58 -3.87 -9.88 5.03
C THR A 58 -5.16 -10.21 5.78
N GLN A 59 -5.09 -11.07 6.81
CA GLN A 59 -6.26 -11.34 7.65
C GLN A 59 -6.77 -10.11 8.40
N GLU A 60 -5.91 -9.11 8.60
CA GLU A 60 -6.18 -7.96 9.49
C GLU A 60 -6.22 -6.62 8.73
N GLY A 61 -6.00 -6.61 7.41
CA GLY A 61 -5.91 -5.38 6.65
C GLY A 61 -5.16 -5.52 5.34
N ILE A 62 -4.46 -4.46 4.93
CA ILE A 62 -3.72 -4.37 3.66
C ILE A 62 -2.22 -4.40 3.94
N GLY A 63 -1.50 -5.27 3.26
CA GLY A 63 -0.05 -5.32 3.25
C GLY A 63 0.53 -4.47 2.12
N ALA A 64 1.64 -3.82 2.40
CA ALA A 64 2.47 -3.14 1.41
C ALA A 64 3.94 -3.58 1.61
N GLU A 65 4.63 -3.95 0.53
CA GLU A 65 6.03 -4.38 0.60
C GLU A 65 6.86 -3.66 -0.46
N LEU A 66 7.99 -3.08 -0.04
CA LEU A 66 8.97 -2.54 -0.98
C LEU A 66 9.76 -3.70 -1.59
N MET A 67 9.51 -3.98 -2.87
CA MET A 67 10.12 -5.05 -3.64
C MET A 67 11.40 -4.61 -4.37
N GLY A 68 11.48 -3.33 -4.74
CA GLY A 68 12.61 -2.81 -5.51
C GLY A 68 12.82 -1.31 -5.30
N GLY A 69 14.09 -0.92 -5.22
CA GLY A 69 14.53 0.46 -4.94
C GLY A 69 14.92 0.65 -3.47
N ILE A 70 15.34 1.87 -3.13
CA ILE A 70 15.77 2.24 -1.78
C ILE A 70 15.05 3.53 -1.41
N VAL A 71 14.33 3.50 -0.31
CA VAL A 71 13.67 4.67 0.29
C VAL A 71 14.18 4.85 1.72
N THR A 72 14.19 6.08 2.19
CA THR A 72 14.34 6.37 3.62
C THR A 72 13.11 5.92 4.39
N LEU A 73 13.26 5.74 5.71
CA LEU A 73 12.12 5.43 6.59
C LEU A 73 11.05 6.52 6.51
N HIS A 74 11.45 7.79 6.42
CA HIS A 74 10.54 8.92 6.35
C HIS A 74 9.69 8.89 5.07
N GLU A 75 10.31 8.62 3.91
CA GLU A 75 9.60 8.50 2.63
C GLU A 75 8.62 7.33 2.64
N ALA A 76 9.04 6.15 3.14
CA ALA A 76 8.14 5.00 3.27
C ALA A 76 6.95 5.31 4.17
N GLN A 77 7.19 5.93 5.34
CA GLN A 77 6.14 6.31 6.27
C GLN A 77 5.16 7.31 5.66
N LYS A 78 5.68 8.33 4.96
CA LYS A 78 4.83 9.31 4.27
C LYS A 78 3.96 8.64 3.21
N PHE A 79 4.56 7.84 2.33
CA PHE A 79 3.82 7.15 1.28
C PHE A 79 2.70 6.28 1.87
N LEU A 80 3.00 5.50 2.91
CA LEU A 80 2.00 4.64 3.54
C LEU A 80 0.91 5.41 4.29
N GLN A 81 1.22 6.59 4.85
CA GLN A 81 0.20 7.49 5.38
C GLN A 81 -0.73 8.00 4.28
N ASP A 82 -0.16 8.41 3.14
CA ASP A 82 -0.96 8.88 2.00
C ASP A 82 -1.84 7.74 1.44
N VAL A 83 -1.30 6.52 1.32
CA VAL A 83 -2.06 5.30 0.95
C VAL A 83 -3.20 5.02 1.94
N LYS A 84 -2.92 5.09 3.25
CA LYS A 84 -3.94 4.93 4.29
C LYS A 84 -5.06 5.95 4.12
N SER A 85 -4.71 7.23 3.99
CA SER A 85 -5.66 8.31 3.79
C SER A 85 -6.46 8.14 2.50
N HIS A 86 -5.85 7.61 1.43
CA HIS A 86 -6.56 7.32 0.19
C HIS A 86 -7.62 6.22 0.36
N ILE A 87 -7.29 5.12 1.04
CA ILE A 87 -8.17 3.96 1.17
C ILE A 87 -9.30 4.20 2.18
N TRP A 88 -8.98 4.74 3.36
CA TRP A 88 -9.94 4.89 4.46
C TRP A 88 -10.43 6.33 4.67
N GLY A 89 -9.80 7.32 4.05
CA GLY A 89 -10.06 8.74 4.31
C GLY A 89 -9.38 9.26 5.59
N ASP A 90 -9.17 10.58 5.64
CA ASP A 90 -8.44 11.24 6.74
C ASP A 90 -9.13 11.14 8.11
N GLN A 91 -10.44 10.87 8.13
CA GLN A 91 -11.21 10.77 9.37
C GLN A 91 -11.15 9.37 10.01
N HIS A 92 -10.63 8.35 9.31
CA HIS A 92 -10.50 6.99 9.84
C HIS A 92 -9.19 6.83 10.63
N GLN A 93 -9.20 7.29 11.88
CA GLN A 93 -8.00 7.27 12.73
C GLN A 93 -7.63 5.88 13.28
N GLN A 94 -8.48 4.87 13.09
CA GLN A 94 -8.30 3.55 13.70
C GLN A 94 -7.35 2.63 12.94
N VAL A 95 -6.92 3.03 11.73
CA VAL A 95 -5.91 2.30 10.96
C VAL A 95 -4.51 2.62 11.49
N GLN A 96 -3.77 1.59 11.89
CA GLN A 96 -2.39 1.67 12.32
C GLN A 96 -1.46 1.20 11.21
N ILE A 97 -0.26 1.79 11.15
CA ILE A 97 0.80 1.35 10.26
C ILE A 97 1.81 0.57 11.10
N PHE A 98 1.94 -0.72 10.80
CA PHE A 98 2.94 -1.59 11.39
C PHE A 98 4.12 -1.74 10.44
N LEU A 99 5.32 -1.55 10.97
CA LEU A 99 6.56 -1.85 10.26
C LEU A 99 7.07 -3.21 10.69
N SER A 100 7.35 -4.09 9.74
CA SER A 100 7.99 -5.36 9.99
C SER A 100 9.17 -5.56 9.02
N GLY A 101 10.28 -6.05 9.57
CA GLY A 101 11.47 -6.34 8.80
C GLY A 101 12.30 -7.34 9.55
N VAL A 102 13.03 -8.15 8.80
CA VAL A 102 14.18 -8.88 9.34
C VAL A 102 15.37 -7.94 9.31
N ALA A 103 16.13 -7.90 10.41
CA ALA A 103 17.45 -7.29 10.38
C ALA A 103 18.28 -8.01 9.30
N PRO A 104 19.07 -7.29 8.49
CA PRO A 104 20.08 -7.94 7.66
C PRO A 104 21.03 -8.71 8.59
N ASP A 105 21.39 -9.94 8.22
CA ASP A 105 22.45 -10.70 8.89
C ASP A 105 23.78 -9.94 8.88
#